data_AF-A0A954G806-F1
#
_entry.id   AF-A0A954G806-F1
#
_cell.length_a   1.000
_cell.length_b   1.000
_cell.length_c   1.000
_cell.angle_alpha   90.00
_cell.angle_beta   90.00
_cell.angle_gamma   90.00
#
_symmetry.space_group_name_H-M   'P 1'
#
loop_
_entity.id
_entity.type
_entity.pdbx_description
1 polymer ?
#
loop_
_entity_poly.entity_id
_entity_poly.type
_entity_poly.pdbx_seq_one_letter_code
_entity_poly.pdbx_strand_id
1 'polypeptide(L)'
;MKKMDLYPALINWPFLIMGFLIGASGGALIVLLVIAYELIRVWRMTDALTVDVTPETIRTYFAIDNAYHWIPWRDQVRGINELLKSQEG
;
A
#
# COMPACT_ATOMS: atom_id res chain seq x y z
N MET A 1 -14.48 1.39 10.38
CA MET A 1 -13.61 0.19 10.38
C MET A 1 -12.34 0.47 11.18
N LYS A 2 -11.64 -0.54 11.70
CA LYS A 2 -10.35 -0.28 12.34
C LYS A 2 -9.33 -0.01 11.23
N LYS A 3 -8.47 1.00 11.40
CA LYS A 3 -7.38 1.30 10.46
C LYS A 3 -6.51 0.07 10.13
N MET A 4 -6.45 -0.91 11.03
CA MET A 4 -5.78 -2.19 10.84
C MET A 4 -6.35 -3.03 9.69
N ASP A 5 -7.63 -2.90 9.37
CA ASP A 5 -8.30 -3.67 8.32
C ASP A 5 -7.84 -3.23 6.90
N LEU A 6 -7.23 -2.05 6.79
CA LEU A 6 -6.69 -1.49 5.54
C LEU A 6 -5.30 -2.04 5.19
N TYR A 7 -4.56 -2.57 6.18
CA TYR A 7 -3.17 -3.00 6.00
C TYR A 7 -3.00 -4.03 4.87
N PRO A 8 -3.78 -5.13 4.80
CA PRO A 8 -3.58 -6.14 3.77
C PRO A 8 -3.82 -5.61 2.35
N ALA A 9 -4.66 -4.59 2.20
CA ALA A 9 -4.99 -3.97 0.91
C ALA A 9 -3.94 -2.94 0.46
N LEU A 10 -3.17 -2.36 1.38
CA LEU A 10 -2.12 -1.38 1.10
C LEU A 10 -0.74 -2.02 0.86
N ILE A 11 -0.53 -3.24 1.38
CA ILE A 11 0.73 -3.98 1.21
C ILE A 11 0.97 -4.28 -0.27
N ASN A 12 2.17 -3.94 -0.73
CA ASN A 12 2.69 -4.35 -2.02
C ASN A 12 3.29 -5.76 -1.89
N TRP A 13 2.42 -6.75 -2.05
CA TRP A 13 2.80 -8.17 -2.01
C TRP A 13 3.89 -8.55 -3.03
N PRO A 14 3.82 -8.11 -4.31
CA PRO A 14 4.90 -8.34 -5.26
C PRO A 14 6.26 -7.82 -4.80
N PHE A 15 6.32 -6.61 -4.22
CA PHE A 15 7.56 -6.04 -3.69
C PHE A 15 8.14 -6.87 -2.55
N LEU A 16 7.31 -7.33 -1.62
CA LEU A 16 7.75 -8.22 -0.53
C LEU A 16 8.24 -9.57 -1.05
N ILE A 17 7.55 -10.17 -2.02
CA ILE A 17 7.95 -11.43 -2.65
C ILE A 17 9.31 -11.27 -3.33
N MET A 18 9.50 -10.19 -4.12
CA MET A 18 10.78 -9.92 -4.78
C MET A 18 11.92 -9.69 -3.78
N GLY A 19 11.67 -8.92 -2.71
CA GLY A 19 12.65 -8.72 -1.65
C GLY A 19 13.04 -10.01 -0.95
N PHE A 20 12.09 -10.91 -0.72
CA PHE A 20 12.34 -12.23 -0.15
C PHE A 20 13.16 -13.12 -1.09
N LEU A 21 12.81 -13.18 -2.38
CA LEU A 21 13.55 -13.95 -3.39
C LEU A 21 15.01 -13.50 -3.51
N ILE A 22 15.25 -12.19 -3.52
CA ILE A 22 16.61 -11.62 -3.50
C ILE A 22 17.32 -11.97 -2.20
N GLY A 23 16.63 -11.85 -1.07
CA GLY A 23 17.16 -12.17 0.24
C GLY A 23 17.60 -13.62 0.43
N ALA A 24 16.85 -14.56 -0.14
CA ALA A 24 17.16 -15.98 -0.10
C ALA A 24 18.52 -16.33 -0.75
N SER A 25 19.06 -15.46 -1.60
CA SER A 25 20.39 -15.60 -2.22
C SER A 25 21.58 -15.20 -1.31
N GLY A 26 21.32 -14.93 -0.03
CA GLY A 26 22.33 -14.50 0.97
C GLY A 26 22.18 -13.05 1.44
N GLY A 27 21.13 -12.36 1.02
CA GLY A 27 20.82 -10.97 1.36
C GLY A 27 19.82 -10.81 2.50
N ALA A 28 19.95 -11.52 3.62
CA ALA A 28 18.97 -11.46 4.72
C ALA A 28 18.71 -10.03 5.24
N LEU A 29 19.74 -9.17 5.26
CA LEU A 29 19.59 -7.75 5.60
C LEU A 29 18.68 -7.00 4.60
N ILE A 30 18.73 -7.35 3.31
CA ILE A 30 17.89 -6.75 2.27
C ILE A 30 16.41 -7.08 2.54
N VAL A 31 16.10 -8.31 2.98
CA VAL A 31 14.73 -8.70 3.36
C VAL A 31 14.23 -7.83 4.50
N LEU A 32 15.04 -7.65 5.55
CA LEU A 32 14.67 -6.82 6.69
C LEU A 32 14.42 -5.37 6.29
N LEU A 33 15.25 -4.81 5.41
CA LEU A 33 15.07 -3.47 4.89
C LEU A 33 13.81 -3.34 4.03
N VAL A 34 13.50 -4.34 3.20
CA VAL A 34 12.28 -4.38 2.38
C VAL A 34 11.03 -4.42 3.25
N ILE A 35 11.01 -5.31 4.26
CA ILE A 35 9.88 -5.42 5.20
C ILE A 35 9.73 -4.11 5.99
N ALA A 36 10.83 -3.56 6.52
CA ALA A 36 10.80 -2.33 7.31
C ALA A 36 10.31 -1.14 6.47
N TYR A 37 10.81 -0.99 5.24
CA TYR A 37 10.35 0.04 4.31
C TYR A 37 8.84 -0.08 4.06
N GLU A 38 8.37 -1.30 3.78
CA GLU A 38 6.98 -1.54 3.46
C GLU A 38 6.04 -1.27 4.65
N LEU A 39 6.44 -1.68 5.86
CA LEU A 39 5.70 -1.37 7.07
C LEU A 39 5.59 0.14 7.33
N ILE A 40 6.68 0.89 7.13
CA ILE A 40 6.69 2.35 7.27
C ILE A 40 5.79 3.00 6.21
N ARG A 41 5.84 2.51 4.97
CA ARG A 41 5.01 3.00 3.87
C ARG A 41 3.53 2.82 4.17
N VAL A 42 3.12 1.61 4.53
CA VAL A 42 1.72 1.30 4.86
C VAL A 42 1.26 2.12 6.06
N TRP A 43 2.06 2.20 7.13
CA TRP A 43 1.73 3.01 8.30
C TRP A 43 1.46 4.48 7.94
N ARG A 44 2.32 5.10 7.11
CA ARG A 44 2.13 6.48 6.64
C ARG A 44 0.87 6.64 5.80
N MET A 45 0.56 5.67 4.95
CA MET A 45 -0.66 5.71 4.14
C MET A 45 -1.90 5.62 5.03
N THR A 46 -1.94 4.66 5.95
CA THR A 46 -3.07 4.47 6.87
C THR A 46 -3.29 5.66 7.81
N ASP A 47 -2.23 6.40 8.14
CA ASP A 47 -2.36 7.65 8.89
C ASP A 47 -3.02 8.76 8.05
N ALA A 48 -2.66 8.87 6.78
CA ALA A 48 -3.07 9.95 5.87
C ALA A 48 -4.38 9.69 5.09
N LEU A 49 -4.91 8.46 5.10
CA LEU A 49 -6.21 8.12 4.48
C LEU A 49 -7.40 8.68 5.29
N THR A 50 -8.47 9.06 4.61
CA THR A 50 -9.71 9.50 5.27
C THR A 50 -10.39 8.35 6.01
N VAL A 51 -11.25 8.69 6.99
CA VAL A 51 -11.88 7.71 7.90
C VAL A 51 -12.81 6.74 7.18
N ASP A 52 -13.37 7.18 6.05
CA ASP A 52 -14.37 6.44 5.28
C ASP A 52 -13.76 5.53 4.19
N VAL A 53 -12.43 5.51 4.06
CA VAL A 53 -11.76 4.60 3.12
C VAL A 53 -11.95 3.16 3.56
N THR A 54 -12.42 2.32 2.63
CA THR A 54 -12.55 0.88 2.82
C THR A 54 -11.49 0.10 2.04
N PRO A 55 -11.24 -1.18 2.39
CA PRO A 55 -10.37 -2.06 1.60
C PRO A 55 -10.85 -2.21 0.16
N GLU A 56 -12.15 -2.18 -0.09
CA GLU A 56 -12.71 -2.20 -1.44
C GLU A 56 -12.30 -0.97 -2.24
N THR A 57 -12.36 0.24 -1.68
CA THR A 57 -11.91 1.47 -2.35
C THR A 57 -10.43 1.38 -2.73
N ILE A 58 -9.59 0.87 -1.82
CA ILE A 58 -8.16 0.68 -2.05
C ILE A 58 -7.92 -0.33 -3.19
N ARG A 59 -8.60 -1.47 -3.16
CA ARG A 59 -8.50 -2.49 -4.21
C ARG A 59 -8.97 -1.96 -5.56
N THR A 60 -10.06 -1.22 -5.60
CA THR A 60 -10.58 -0.58 -6.81
C THR A 60 -9.59 0.43 -7.36
N TYR A 61 -9.03 1.30 -6.52
CA TYR A 61 -8.00 2.26 -6.93
C TYR A 61 -6.82 1.57 -7.61
N PHE A 62 -6.26 0.55 -6.95
CA PHE A 62 -5.11 -0.14 -7.50
C PHE A 62 -5.44 -1.03 -8.72
N ALA A 63 -6.69 -1.47 -8.88
CA ALA A 63 -7.16 -2.22 -10.04
C ALA A 63 -7.38 -1.32 -11.27
N ILE A 64 -7.88 -0.09 -11.09
CA ILE A 64 -8.15 0.86 -12.18
C ILE A 64 -6.84 1.34 -12.80
N ASP A 65 -5.86 1.66 -11.97
CA ASP A 65 -4.73 2.50 -12.39
C ASP A 65 -3.42 1.71 -12.55
N ASN A 66 -3.45 0.38 -12.34
CA ASN A 66 -2.27 -0.49 -12.24
C ASN A 66 -1.16 0.10 -11.33
N ALA A 67 -1.54 1.01 -10.42
CA ALA A 67 -0.68 1.92 -9.66
C ALA A 67 0.06 1.25 -8.51
N TYR A 68 0.05 -0.08 -8.49
CA TYR A 68 0.63 -0.91 -7.44
C TYR A 68 2.14 -0.69 -7.26
N HIS A 69 2.87 -0.06 -8.18
CA HIS A 69 4.32 -0.28 -8.22
C HIS A 69 5.25 0.94 -8.28
N TRP A 70 4.82 2.16 -8.67
CA TRP A 70 5.81 3.20 -9.03
C TRP A 70 5.53 4.64 -8.59
N ILE A 71 4.39 4.92 -7.96
CA ILE A 71 4.08 6.27 -7.48
C ILE A 71 4.35 6.43 -5.98
N PRO A 72 4.83 7.61 -5.53
CA PRO A 72 5.03 7.89 -4.11
C PRO A 72 3.77 7.62 -3.28
N TRP A 73 3.93 7.14 -2.05
CA TRP A 73 2.82 6.84 -1.14
C TRP A 73 1.85 8.02 -0.95
N ARG A 74 2.33 9.27 -1.03
CA ARG A 74 1.51 10.48 -0.92
C ARG A 74 0.52 10.59 -2.08
N ASP A 75 0.98 10.29 -3.29
CA ASP A 75 0.15 10.33 -4.50
C ASP A 75 -0.88 9.19 -4.49
N GLN A 76 -0.49 8.02 -3.98
CA GLN A 76 -1.42 6.91 -3.76
C GLN A 76 -2.54 7.29 -2.79
N VAL A 77 -2.21 7.91 -1.66
CA VAL A 77 -3.22 8.39 -0.70
C VAL A 77 -4.14 9.43 -1.33
N ARG A 78 -3.57 10.38 -2.10
CA ARG A 78 -4.36 11.38 -2.82
C ARG A 78 -5.34 10.73 -3.80
N GLY A 79 -4.87 9.80 -4.62
CA GLY A 79 -5.70 9.09 -5.59
C GLY A 79 -6.82 8.26 -4.93
N ILE A 80 -6.53 7.58 -3.82
CA ILE A 80 -7.54 6.82 -3.06
C ILE A 80 -8.62 7.77 -2.50
N ASN A 81 -8.22 8.90 -1.93
CA ASN A 81 -9.16 9.89 -1.38
C ASN A 81 -9.99 10.57 -2.49
N GLU A 82 -9.40 10.83 -3.66
CA GLU A 82 -10.10 11.39 -4.81
C GLU A 82 -11.11 10.39 -5.40
N LEU A 83 -10.75 9.11 -5.50
CA LEU A 83 -11.65 8.04 -5.92
C LEU A 83 -12.87 7.95 -4.98
N LEU A 84 -12.65 7.98 -3.67
CA LEU A 84 -13.74 7.96 -2.69
C LEU A 84 -14.69 9.14 -2.91
N LYS A 85 -14.17 10.36 -3.05
CA LYS A 85 -14.99 11.56 -3.34
C LYS A 85 -15.81 11.42 -4.62
N SER A 86 -15.25 10.79 -5.66
CA SER A 86 -15.96 10.57 -6.92
C SER A 86 -17.07 9.52 -6.82
N GLN A 87 -17.05 8.65 -5.80
CA GLN A 87 -18.10 7.67 -5.54
C GLN A 87 -19.22 8.23 -4.64
N GLU A 88 -18.96 9.32 -3.92
CA GLU A 88 -19.91 10.01 -3.03
C GLU A 88 -20.74 11.11 -3.73
N GLY A 89 -20.29 11.59 -4.90
CA GLY A 89 -20.96 12.65 -5.69
C GLY A 89 -21.73 12.10 -6.88
#